data_AF-A0A1F9AZH1-F1
#
_entry.id   AF-A0A1F9AZH1-F1
#
_cell.length_a   1.000
_cell.length_b   1.000
_cell.length_c   1.000
_cell.angle_alpha   90.00
_cell.angle_beta   90.00
_cell.angle_gamma   90.00
#
_symmetry.space_group_name_H-M   'P 1'
#
loop_
_entity.id
_entity.type
_entity.pdbx_description
1 polymer ?
#
loop_
_entity_poly.entity_id
_entity_poly.type
_entity_poly.pdbx_seq_one_letter_code
_entity_poly.pdbx_strand_id
1 'polypeptide(L)'
;MEQKWLWEKQGEKCVKALKDHGFDAHFVSTVEEARDLIVSMISVYETFGFGGSHTTRSLGVKETLQAKGKTLFDHWEGNLFGEENRKIRLAQGRSDCFICSANAISATGEIVNVDAVGNRTAAMTFGPKKVIIVAGMNKVRPDLQSALERIREVAGPMRAKSLNL
;
A
#
# COMPACT_ATOMS: atom_id res chain seq x y z
N MET A 1 16.52 14.04 14.82
CA MET A 1 15.42 14.41 15.75
C MET A 1 14.43 15.36 15.09
N GLU A 2 14.89 16.42 14.44
CA GLU A 2 14.03 17.42 13.77
C GLU A 2 13.23 16.87 12.58
N GLN A 3 13.85 16.09 11.69
CA GLN A 3 13.15 15.48 10.55
C GLN A 3 12.01 14.55 10.98
N LYS A 4 12.21 13.82 12.09
CA LYS A 4 11.21 12.90 12.65
C LYS A 4 10.00 13.69 13.16
N TRP A 5 10.25 14.76 13.92
CA TRP A 5 9.20 15.66 14.40
C TRP A 5 8.41 16.30 13.24
N LEU A 6 9.11 16.75 12.19
CA LEU A 6 8.45 17.31 11.01
C LEU A 6 7.54 16.27 10.33
N TRP A 7 8.02 15.03 10.20
CA TRP A 7 7.22 13.92 9.65
C TRP A 7 6.02 13.56 10.53
N GLU A 8 6.16 13.60 11.84
CA GLU A 8 5.04 13.40 12.76
C GLU A 8 3.96 14.48 12.53
N LYS A 9 4.33 15.76 12.47
CA LYS A 9 3.38 16.85 12.21
C LYS A 9 2.74 16.82 10.83
N GLN A 10 3.51 16.46 9.81
CA GLN A 10 2.96 16.24 8.47
C GLN A 10 2.03 15.02 8.43
N GLY A 11 2.37 13.94 9.15
CA GLY A 11 1.58 12.73 9.27
C GLY A 11 0.24 13.00 9.95
N GLU A 12 0.23 13.72 11.07
CA GLU A 12 -0.98 14.16 11.78
C GLU A 12 -1.93 14.95 10.85
N LYS A 13 -1.39 15.93 10.11
CA LYS A 13 -2.17 16.71 9.13
C LYS A 13 -2.75 15.83 8.01
N CYS A 14 -1.91 14.95 7.45
CA CYS A 14 -2.29 14.04 6.39
C CYS A 14 -3.41 13.08 6.83
N VAL A 15 -3.30 12.50 8.03
CA VAL A 15 -4.33 11.62 8.62
C VAL A 15 -5.65 12.35 8.77
N LYS A 16 -5.64 13.60 9.25
CA LYS A 16 -6.87 14.40 9.34
C LYS A 16 -7.52 14.57 7.97
N ALA A 17 -6.75 14.99 6.96
CA ALA A 17 -7.27 15.21 5.61
C ALA A 17 -7.80 13.91 4.96
N LEU A 18 -7.11 12.78 5.16
CA LEU A 18 -7.59 11.47 4.71
C LEU A 18 -8.92 11.08 5.39
N LYS A 19 -9.06 11.34 6.69
CA LYS A 19 -10.34 11.11 7.40
C LYS A 19 -11.46 12.00 6.88
N ASP A 20 -11.16 13.27 6.59
CA ASP A 20 -12.11 14.21 5.99
C ASP A 20 -12.57 13.72 4.58
N HIS A 21 -11.76 12.90 3.90
CA HIS A 21 -12.08 12.22 2.64
C HIS A 21 -12.68 10.80 2.80
N GLY A 22 -13.04 10.40 4.02
CA GLY A 22 -13.73 9.14 4.30
C GLY A 22 -12.83 7.93 4.49
N PHE A 23 -11.50 8.10 4.59
CA PHE A 23 -10.58 7.01 4.90
C PHE A 23 -10.48 6.75 6.42
N ASP A 24 -10.34 5.49 6.80
CA ASP A 24 -9.95 5.09 8.15
C ASP A 24 -8.41 5.16 8.29
N ALA A 25 -7.90 6.39 8.44
CA ALA A 25 -6.46 6.68 8.42
C ALA A 25 -5.83 6.66 9.82
N HIS A 26 -4.62 6.08 9.90
CA HIS A 26 -3.83 5.99 11.13
C HIS A 26 -2.38 6.37 10.85
N PHE A 27 -1.75 6.99 11.85
CA PHE A 27 -0.31 7.23 11.87
C PHE A 27 0.29 6.50 13.06
N VAL A 28 1.39 5.79 12.81
CA VAL A 28 2.15 5.04 13.81
C VAL A 28 3.63 5.35 13.62
N SER A 29 4.42 5.22 14.68
CA SER A 29 5.82 5.63 14.71
C SER A 29 6.78 4.51 14.34
N THR A 30 6.36 3.25 14.43
CA THR A 30 7.24 2.08 14.22
C THR A 30 6.65 1.05 13.25
N VAL A 31 7.53 0.18 12.76
CA VAL A 31 7.17 -0.93 11.88
C VAL A 31 6.31 -1.94 12.64
N GLU A 32 6.63 -2.18 13.91
CA GLU A 32 5.94 -3.10 14.80
C GLU A 32 4.52 -2.61 15.09
N GLU A 33 4.35 -1.33 15.42
CA GLU A 33 3.04 -0.71 15.62
C GLU A 33 2.18 -0.80 14.35
N ALA A 34 2.78 -0.53 13.18
CA ALA A 34 2.08 -0.67 11.90
C ALA A 34 1.61 -2.12 11.67
N ARG A 35 2.49 -3.09 11.88
CA ARG A 35 2.18 -4.52 11.73
C ARG A 35 1.04 -4.93 12.65
N ASP A 36 1.15 -4.60 13.94
CA ASP A 36 0.20 -5.04 14.96
C ASP A 36 -1.17 -4.40 14.74
N LEU A 37 -1.20 -3.12 14.37
CA LEU A 37 -2.42 -2.42 13.99
C LEU A 37 -3.09 -3.09 12.77
N ILE A 38 -2.33 -3.31 11.70
CA ILE A 38 -2.85 -3.94 10.48
C ILE A 38 -3.42 -5.33 10.79
N VAL A 39 -2.67 -6.16 11.52
CA VAL A 39 -3.10 -7.52 11.88
C VAL A 39 -4.38 -7.49 12.71
N SER A 40 -4.52 -6.54 13.63
CA SER A 40 -5.74 -6.39 14.44
C SER A 40 -6.97 -6.02 13.59
N MET A 41 -6.79 -5.18 12.56
CA MET A 41 -7.87 -4.75 11.66
C MET A 41 -8.40 -5.86 10.76
N ILE A 42 -7.57 -6.86 10.47
CA ILE A 42 -7.84 -7.83 9.40
C ILE A 42 -7.91 -9.27 9.89
N SER A 43 -7.81 -9.51 11.20
CA SER A 43 -7.75 -10.86 11.80
C SER A 43 -8.98 -11.73 11.49
N VAL A 44 -10.13 -11.09 11.22
CA VAL A 44 -11.40 -11.75 10.89
C VAL A 44 -11.45 -12.32 9.47
N TYR A 45 -10.52 -11.93 8.59
CA TYR A 45 -10.50 -12.37 7.19
C TYR A 45 -9.64 -13.63 7.01
N GLU A 46 -9.90 -14.39 5.94
CA GLU A 46 -9.20 -15.67 5.68
C GLU A 46 -8.28 -15.61 4.46
N THR A 47 -8.62 -14.80 3.47
CA THR A 47 -7.87 -14.69 2.21
C THR A 47 -7.31 -13.28 1.99
N PHE A 48 -6.03 -13.21 1.58
CA PHE A 48 -5.31 -11.94 1.46
C PHE A 48 -4.56 -11.81 0.14
N GLY A 49 -4.80 -10.71 -0.59
CA GLY A 49 -4.04 -10.35 -1.78
C GLY A 49 -2.94 -9.33 -1.49
N PHE A 50 -1.72 -9.55 -1.99
CA PHE A 50 -0.61 -8.61 -1.86
C PHE A 50 -0.29 -7.89 -3.17
N GLY A 51 -0.50 -6.57 -3.21
CA GLY A 51 -0.36 -5.74 -4.41
C GLY A 51 1.07 -5.46 -4.88
N GLY A 52 2.07 -6.23 -4.44
CA GLY A 52 3.46 -6.10 -4.90
C GLY A 52 4.12 -4.80 -4.46
N SER A 53 4.40 -4.66 -3.16
CA SER A 53 5.15 -3.52 -2.60
C SER A 53 6.30 -3.98 -1.71
N HIS A 54 7.44 -3.30 -1.78
CA HIS A 54 8.53 -3.46 -0.81
C HIS A 54 8.11 -3.00 0.59
N THR A 55 7.35 -1.90 0.69
CA THR A 55 6.86 -1.37 1.98
C THR A 55 6.00 -2.39 2.72
N THR A 56 5.16 -3.15 2.01
CA THR A 56 4.30 -4.15 2.66
C THR A 56 5.11 -5.37 3.13
N ARG A 57 6.22 -5.68 2.46
CA ARG A 57 7.13 -6.78 2.81
C ARG A 57 8.00 -6.46 4.02
N SER A 58 8.45 -5.22 4.15
CA SER A 58 9.26 -4.81 5.29
C SER A 58 8.50 -4.78 6.63
N LEU A 59 7.17 -4.95 6.62
CA LEU A 59 6.34 -4.88 7.84
C LEU A 59 6.20 -6.22 8.57
N GLY A 60 6.52 -7.36 7.96
CA GLY A 60 6.29 -8.67 8.59
C GLY A 60 4.81 -9.13 8.62
N VAL A 61 3.90 -8.41 7.94
CA VAL A 61 2.46 -8.72 7.94
C VAL A 61 2.18 -10.05 7.22
N LYS A 62 2.85 -10.30 6.09
CA LYS A 62 2.66 -11.52 5.29
C LYS A 62 3.03 -12.75 6.12
N GLU A 63 4.18 -12.71 6.77
CA GLU A 63 4.73 -13.77 7.61
C GLU A 63 3.82 -14.02 8.82
N THR A 64 3.30 -12.95 9.43
CA THR A 64 2.35 -13.06 10.56
C THR A 64 1.05 -13.73 10.14
N LEU A 65 0.49 -13.38 8.97
CA LEU A 65 -0.72 -14.00 8.46
C LEU A 65 -0.48 -15.46 8.04
N GLN A 66 0.68 -15.75 7.44
CA GLN A 66 1.06 -17.11 7.07
C GLN A 66 1.19 -18.02 8.31
N ALA A 67 1.82 -17.54 9.38
CA ALA A 67 1.95 -18.25 10.64
C ALA A 67 0.59 -18.53 11.31
N LYS A 68 -0.42 -17.71 11.03
CA LYS A 68 -1.81 -17.89 11.46
C LYS A 68 -2.64 -18.81 10.53
N GLY A 69 -2.01 -19.42 9.52
CA GLY A 69 -2.67 -20.36 8.60
C GLY A 69 -3.56 -19.68 7.55
N LYS A 70 -3.38 -18.38 7.30
CA LYS A 70 -4.19 -17.62 6.34
C LYS A 70 -3.78 -17.91 4.90
N THR A 71 -4.70 -17.77 3.95
CA THR A 71 -4.45 -17.96 2.53
C THR A 71 -3.95 -16.68 1.88
N LEU A 72 -2.78 -16.71 1.24
CA LEU A 72 -2.11 -15.51 0.70
C LEU A 72 -1.89 -15.64 -0.81
N PHE A 73 -2.25 -14.61 -1.57
CA PHE A 73 -2.01 -14.50 -3.00
C PHE A 73 -0.98 -13.41 -3.30
N ASP A 74 0.16 -13.77 -3.89
CA ASP A 74 1.29 -12.86 -4.11
C ASP A 74 1.97 -13.10 -5.47
N HIS A 75 1.97 -12.10 -6.34
CA HIS A 75 2.44 -12.20 -7.74
C HIS A 75 3.92 -11.78 -7.93
N TRP A 76 4.63 -11.49 -6.84
CA TRP A 76 5.88 -10.72 -6.82
C TRP A 76 7.03 -11.30 -7.64
N GLU A 77 7.18 -12.61 -7.66
CA GLU A 77 8.32 -13.30 -8.29
C GLU A 77 8.02 -13.78 -9.71
N GLY A 78 6.79 -13.64 -10.19
CA GLY A 78 6.40 -14.11 -11.52
C GLY A 78 6.68 -13.09 -12.63
N ASN A 79 6.68 -13.57 -13.88
CA ASN A 79 6.67 -12.71 -15.07
C ASN A 79 5.48 -11.75 -15.02
N LEU A 80 5.72 -10.44 -15.09
CA LEU A 80 4.68 -9.42 -14.98
C LEU A 80 3.52 -9.65 -15.95
N PHE A 81 3.79 -10.08 -17.19
CA PHE A 81 2.77 -10.30 -18.24
C PHE A 81 2.40 -11.77 -18.43
N GLY A 82 2.92 -12.68 -17.61
CA GLY A 82 2.62 -14.11 -17.72
C GLY A 82 1.22 -14.49 -17.23
N GLU A 83 0.64 -15.52 -17.83
CA GLU A 83 -0.70 -16.05 -17.49
C GLU A 83 -0.80 -16.51 -16.04
N GLU A 84 0.23 -17.17 -15.50
CA GLU A 84 0.23 -17.57 -14.08
C GLU A 84 0.11 -16.37 -13.13
N ASN A 85 0.84 -15.29 -13.44
CA ASN A 85 0.78 -14.06 -12.65
C ASN A 85 -0.56 -13.34 -12.81
N ARG A 86 -1.19 -13.44 -13.99
CA ARG A 86 -2.56 -12.98 -14.22
C ARG A 86 -3.55 -13.76 -13.34
N LYS A 87 -3.44 -15.08 -13.26
CA LYS A 87 -4.29 -15.92 -12.38
C LYS A 87 -4.13 -15.51 -10.91
N ILE A 88 -2.90 -15.30 -10.45
CA ILE A 88 -2.64 -14.84 -9.07
C ILE A 88 -3.30 -13.48 -8.83
N ARG A 89 -3.15 -12.49 -9.72
CA ARG A 89 -3.79 -11.18 -9.57
C ARG A 89 -5.32 -11.26 -9.55
N LEU A 90 -5.92 -12.13 -10.35
CA LEU A 90 -7.36 -12.38 -10.29
C LEU A 90 -7.79 -12.97 -8.93
N ALA A 91 -6.97 -13.86 -8.34
CA ALA A 91 -7.20 -14.35 -6.98
C ALA A 91 -7.01 -13.25 -5.93
N GLN A 92 -6.00 -12.38 -6.08
CA GLN A 92 -5.80 -11.21 -5.23
C GLN A 92 -7.03 -10.29 -5.24
N GLY A 93 -7.59 -10.00 -6.41
CA GLY A 93 -8.79 -9.17 -6.56
C GLY A 93 -10.08 -9.78 -6.02
N ARG A 94 -10.10 -11.10 -5.74
CA ARG A 94 -11.24 -11.83 -5.16
C ARG A 94 -11.04 -12.21 -3.70
N SER A 95 -9.90 -11.86 -3.11
CA SER A 95 -9.64 -12.10 -1.70
C SER A 95 -10.53 -11.23 -0.79
N ASP A 96 -10.58 -11.55 0.50
CA ASP A 96 -11.33 -10.76 1.48
C ASP A 96 -10.68 -9.39 1.71
N CYS A 97 -9.34 -9.39 1.76
CA CYS A 97 -8.54 -8.20 2.06
C CYS A 97 -7.36 -8.05 1.10
N PHE A 98 -7.20 -6.86 0.51
CA PHE A 98 -6.04 -6.52 -0.31
C PHE A 98 -5.09 -5.57 0.42
N ILE A 99 -3.81 -5.91 0.46
CA ILE A 99 -2.76 -5.11 1.10
C ILE A 99 -1.84 -4.55 0.04
N CYS A 100 -1.68 -3.23 0.00
CA CYS A 100 -0.84 -2.56 -0.96
C CYS A 100 -0.16 -1.33 -0.38
N SER A 101 0.50 -0.56 -1.26
CA SER A 101 1.13 0.70 -0.92
C SER A 101 0.79 1.74 -1.97
N ALA A 102 0.89 3.01 -1.57
CA ALA A 102 0.73 4.14 -2.45
C ALA A 102 2.01 4.44 -3.23
N ASN A 103 1.87 5.08 -4.41
CA ASN A 103 3.01 5.74 -5.03
C ASN A 103 3.30 7.05 -4.31
N ALA A 104 2.28 7.85 -4.02
CA ALA A 104 2.37 9.07 -3.21
C ALA A 104 1.07 9.27 -2.41
N ILE A 105 1.17 10.02 -1.31
CA ILE A 105 0.00 10.50 -0.56
C ILE A 105 0.16 12.01 -0.40
N SER A 106 -0.88 12.76 -0.72
CA SER A 106 -0.94 14.19 -0.46
C SER A 106 -1.40 14.45 0.98
N ALA A 107 -0.79 15.43 1.64
CA ALA A 107 -1.24 15.92 2.95
C ALA A 107 -2.58 16.69 2.87
N THR A 108 -3.13 16.88 1.66
CA THR A 108 -4.51 17.34 1.42
C THR A 108 -5.53 16.20 1.30
N GLY A 109 -5.11 14.92 1.44
CA GLY A 109 -6.04 13.79 1.61
C GLY A 109 -6.22 12.90 0.38
N GLU A 110 -5.38 13.03 -0.65
CA GLU A 110 -5.43 12.19 -1.86
C GLU A 110 -4.37 11.08 -1.83
N ILE A 111 -4.77 9.88 -2.24
CA ILE A 111 -3.85 8.75 -2.46
C ILE A 111 -3.63 8.60 -3.96
N VAL A 112 -2.37 8.59 -4.38
CA VAL A 112 -2.04 8.54 -5.81
C VAL A 112 -1.25 7.27 -6.13
N ASN A 113 -1.80 6.50 -7.07
CA ASN A 113 -1.22 5.26 -7.58
C ASN A 113 -1.16 5.28 -9.11
N VAL A 114 0.00 4.88 -9.65
CA VAL A 114 0.16 4.56 -11.07
C VAL A 114 0.67 3.13 -11.15
N ASP A 115 -0.03 2.33 -11.94
CA ASP A 115 0.21 0.90 -12.13
C ASP A 115 0.46 0.58 -13.60
N ALA A 116 1.31 -0.40 -13.86
CA ALA A 116 1.46 -0.97 -15.20
C ALA A 116 0.19 -1.75 -15.59
N VAL A 117 -0.01 -2.92 -14.99
CA VAL A 117 -1.14 -3.83 -15.29
C VAL A 117 -2.40 -3.53 -14.47
N GLY A 118 -2.47 -2.37 -13.81
CA GLY A 118 -3.66 -1.92 -13.07
C GLY A 118 -4.01 -2.68 -11.78
N ASN A 119 -3.09 -3.45 -11.19
CA ASN A 119 -3.44 -4.35 -10.08
C ASN A 119 -3.91 -3.60 -8.81
N ARG A 120 -3.18 -2.57 -8.36
CA ARG A 120 -3.55 -1.84 -7.14
C ARG A 120 -4.74 -0.93 -7.42
N THR A 121 -4.78 -0.24 -8.56
CA THR A 121 -5.92 0.62 -8.94
C THR A 121 -7.22 -0.17 -9.06
N ALA A 122 -7.22 -1.36 -9.67
CA ALA A 122 -8.41 -2.22 -9.73
C ALA A 122 -8.85 -2.65 -8.33
N ALA A 123 -7.92 -3.13 -7.50
CA ALA A 123 -8.21 -3.57 -6.14
C ALA A 123 -8.76 -2.43 -5.26
N MET A 124 -8.18 -1.23 -5.36
CA MET A 124 -8.56 -0.04 -4.59
C MET A 124 -9.90 0.57 -5.02
N THR A 125 -10.36 0.29 -6.25
CA THR A 125 -11.57 0.92 -6.80
C THR A 125 -12.81 0.07 -6.56
N PHE A 126 -12.80 -1.20 -6.98
CA PHE A 126 -13.98 -2.08 -6.92
C PHE A 126 -13.68 -3.47 -6.37
N GLY A 127 -12.42 -3.72 -5.97
CA GLY A 127 -11.94 -5.05 -5.62
C GLY A 127 -12.39 -5.53 -4.23
N PRO A 128 -11.48 -6.13 -3.45
CA PRO A 128 -11.79 -6.71 -2.14
C PRO A 128 -12.52 -5.76 -1.18
N LYS A 129 -13.35 -6.35 -0.31
CA LYS A 129 -14.17 -5.62 0.67
C LYS A 129 -13.33 -4.75 1.62
N LYS A 130 -12.13 -5.22 1.97
CA LYS A 130 -11.16 -4.44 2.75
C LYS A 130 -9.91 -4.19 1.92
N VAL A 131 -9.46 -2.94 1.89
CA VAL A 131 -8.18 -2.56 1.31
C VAL A 131 -7.34 -1.85 2.36
N ILE A 132 -6.12 -2.33 2.58
CA ILE A 132 -5.14 -1.71 3.48
C ILE A 132 -4.04 -1.09 2.64
N ILE A 133 -3.88 0.23 2.76
CA ILE A 133 -2.84 0.99 2.06
C ILE A 133 -1.79 1.39 3.09
N VAL A 134 -0.56 0.92 2.92
CA VAL A 134 0.55 1.28 3.82
C VAL A 134 1.55 2.16 3.11
N ALA A 135 1.92 3.29 3.70
CA ALA A 135 2.90 4.20 3.14
C ALA A 135 3.79 4.80 4.24
N GLY A 136 5.10 4.85 4.00
CA GLY A 136 6.02 5.60 4.84
C GLY A 136 5.94 7.10 4.56
N MET A 137 6.39 7.92 5.51
CA MET A 137 6.39 9.39 5.38
C MET A 137 7.22 9.91 4.21
N ASN A 138 8.18 9.13 3.71
CA ASN A 138 8.91 9.41 2.48
C ASN A 138 8.01 9.50 1.21
N LYS A 139 6.77 9.00 1.30
CA LYS A 139 5.76 9.05 0.23
C LYS A 139 4.76 10.20 0.40
N VAL A 140 4.74 10.86 1.55
CA VAL A 140 3.84 11.99 1.82
C VAL A 140 4.39 13.26 1.17
N ARG A 141 3.51 14.04 0.55
CA ARG A 141 3.83 15.30 -0.10
C ARG A 141 2.86 16.40 0.35
N PRO A 142 3.25 17.69 0.31
CA PRO A 142 2.42 18.77 0.83
C PRO A 142 1.01 18.86 0.20
N ASP A 143 0.89 18.54 -1.08
CA ASP A 143 -0.33 18.68 -1.88
C ASP A 143 -0.38 17.65 -3.03
N LEU A 144 -1.50 17.64 -3.76
CA LEU A 144 -1.72 16.73 -4.88
C LEU A 144 -0.71 16.97 -6.02
N GLN A 145 -0.37 18.22 -6.32
CA GLN A 145 0.55 18.55 -7.41
C GLN A 145 1.94 17.96 -7.16
N SER A 146 2.49 18.18 -5.96
CA SER A 146 3.78 17.63 -5.54
C SER A 146 3.74 16.10 -5.36
N ALA A 147 2.57 15.52 -5.03
CA ALA A 147 2.38 14.06 -5.07
C ALA A 147 2.48 13.50 -6.50
N LEU A 148 1.90 14.18 -7.48
CA LEU A 148 1.99 13.83 -8.91
C LEU A 148 3.41 14.00 -9.46
N GLU A 149 4.12 15.06 -9.08
CA GLU A 149 5.53 15.27 -9.43
C GLU A 149 6.41 14.14 -8.90
N ARG A 150 6.23 13.74 -7.63
CA ARG A 150 6.93 12.59 -7.06
C ARG A 150 6.73 11.33 -7.89
N ILE A 151 5.57 11.13 -8.51
CA ILE A 151 5.34 9.97 -9.38
C ILE A 151 6.22 10.05 -10.62
N ARG A 152 6.25 11.20 -11.29
CA ARG A 152 7.03 11.40 -12.53
C ARG A 152 8.53 11.30 -12.28
N GLU A 153 9.00 11.86 -11.18
CA GLU A 153 10.43 12.06 -10.93
C GLU A 153 11.06 10.93 -10.11
N VAL A 154 10.27 10.27 -9.26
CA VAL A 154 10.80 9.31 -8.29
C VAL A 154 10.12 7.95 -8.41
N ALA A 155 8.80 7.89 -8.20
CA ALA A 155 8.09 6.62 -8.05
C ALA A 155 8.08 5.78 -9.33
N GLY A 156 7.79 6.44 -10.46
CA GLY A 156 7.76 5.84 -11.79
C GLY A 156 9.13 5.34 -12.23
N PRO A 157 10.16 6.21 -12.30
CA PRO A 157 11.51 5.81 -12.71
C PRO A 157 12.10 4.67 -11.86
N MET A 158 11.96 4.77 -10.53
CA MET A 158 12.45 3.71 -9.63
C MET A 158 11.71 2.39 -9.85
N ARG A 159 10.40 2.43 -10.13
CA ARG A 159 9.64 1.22 -10.40
C ARG A 159 9.98 0.63 -11.76
N ALA A 160 10.12 1.44 -12.81
CA ALA A 160 10.54 1.00 -14.14
C ALA A 160 11.91 0.28 -14.06
N LYS A 161 12.89 0.89 -13.39
CA LYS A 161 14.19 0.27 -13.12
C LYS A 161 14.06 -1.08 -12.41
N SER A 162 13.22 -1.18 -11.36
CA SER A 162 13.01 -2.44 -10.63
C SER A 162 12.33 -3.54 -11.46
N LEU A 163 11.68 -3.17 -12.56
CA LEU A 163 10.99 -4.07 -13.49
C LEU A 163 11.81 -4.34 -14.76
N ASN A 164 13.02 -3.79 -14.87
CA ASN A 164 13.85 -3.82 -16.08
C ASN A 164 13.10 -3.31 -17.33
N LEU A 165 12.37 -2.20 -17.18
CA LEU A 165 11.69 -1.46 -18.25
C LEU A 165 12.44 -0.18 -18.61
#